data_AF-A0A0H5Q4H0-F1
#
_entry.id   AF-A0A0H5Q4H0-F1
#
_cell.length_a   1.000
_cell.length_b   1.000
_cell.length_c   1.000
_cell.angle_alpha   90.00
_cell.angle_beta   90.00
_cell.angle_gamma   90.00
#
_symmetry.space_group_name_H-M   'P 1'
#
loop_
_entity.id
_entity.type
_entity.pdbx_description
1 polymer ?
#
loop_
_entity_poly.entity_id
_entity_poly.type
_entity_poly.pdbx_seq_one_letter_code
_entity_poly.pdbx_strand_id
1 'polypeptide(L)' 'MSEEYGMVYRKNKTMFVIGKHCAGEVFWSNEEVRRQIKDIAEARPHGFTLEAAADIFMLGYIHGKRAERARRKRGTENEN' A
#
# COMPACT_ATOMS: atom_id res chain seq x y z
N MET A 1 -22.57 -0.34 -13.36
CA MET A 1 -22.67 -0.60 -11.91
C MET A 1 -21.41 -0.08 -11.22
N SER A 2 -21.32 1.22 -10.98
CA SER A 2 -20.09 1.90 -10.54
C SER A 2 -20.27 2.80 -9.31
N GLU A 3 -21.37 2.67 -8.57
CA GLU A 3 -21.69 3.54 -7.43
C GLU A 3 -21.28 2.97 -6.06
N GLU A 4 -21.02 1.66 -5.96
CA GLU A 4 -20.86 1.02 -4.65
C GLU A 4 -19.46 1.22 -4.03
N TYR A 5 -18.43 1.39 -4.85
CA TYR A 5 -17.05 1.58 -4.38
C TYR A 5 -16.80 2.93 -3.68
N GLY A 6 -17.70 3.91 -3.83
CA GLY A 6 -17.59 5.22 -3.18
C GLY A 6 -18.11 5.25 -1.73
N MET A 7 -18.85 4.23 -1.29
CA MET A 7 -19.62 4.32 -0.04
C MET A 7 -18.78 4.06 1.23
N VAL A 8 -17.76 3.20 1.13
CA VAL A 8 -16.92 2.81 2.29
C VAL A 8 -16.13 4.02 2.85
N TYR A 9 -15.74 4.96 1.99
CA TYR A 9 -14.90 6.10 2.39
C TYR A 9 -15.68 7.37 2.71
N ARG A 10 -17.01 7.38 2.57
CA ARG A 10 -17.86 8.54 2.92
C ARG A 10 -17.72 8.95 4.38
N LYS A 11 -17.41 7.99 5.26
CA LYS A 11 -17.23 8.22 6.71
C LYS A 11 -15.80 8.62 7.10
N ASN A 12 -14.82 8.56 6.18
CA ASN A 12 -13.43 8.92 6.44
C ASN A 12 -12.93 9.87 5.34
N LYS A 13 -13.01 11.19 5.62
CA LYS A 13 -12.62 12.25 4.67
C LYS A 13 -11.15 12.13 4.23
N THR A 14 -10.27 11.58 5.06
CA THR A 14 -8.86 11.35 4.71
C THR A 14 -8.69 10.22 3.70
N MET A 15 -9.59 9.23 3.66
CA MET A 15 -9.52 8.19 2.63
C MET A 15 -9.98 8.69 1.25
N PHE A 16 -10.68 9.82 1.19
CA PHE A 16 -11.14 10.44 -0.07
C PHE A 16 -9.96 10.93 -0.93
N VAL A 17 -8.83 11.29 -0.33
CA VAL A 17 -7.63 11.73 -1.06
C VAL A 17 -6.89 10.60 -1.78
N ILE A 18 -7.26 9.34 -1.53
CA ILE A 18 -6.62 8.16 -2.15
C ILE A 18 -7.09 7.97 -3.61
N GLY A 19 -8.19 8.61 -4.02
CA GLY A 19 -8.63 8.65 -5.43
C GLY A 19 -9.09 7.29 -6.00
N LYS A 20 -8.90 7.07 -7.31
CA LYS A 20 -9.20 5.78 -7.97
C LYS A 20 -8.31 4.69 -7.35
N HIS A 21 -8.92 3.64 -6.81
CA HIS A 21 -8.26 2.48 -6.19
C HIS A 21 -7.48 1.64 -7.21
N CYS A 22 -6.40 2.19 -7.79
CA CYS A 22 -5.42 1.42 -8.57
C CYS A 22 -4.26 0.91 -7.70
N ALA A 23 -4.17 1.37 -6.44
CA ALA A 23 -3.10 0.99 -5.54
C ALA A 23 -3.13 -0.50 -5.18
N GLY A 24 -4.33 -1.12 -5.09
CA GLY A 24 -4.45 -2.54 -4.78
C GLY A 24 -3.80 -3.43 -5.84
N GLU A 25 -4.17 -3.27 -7.11
CA GLU A 25 -3.62 -4.09 -8.20
C GLU A 25 -2.10 -3.93 -8.37
N VAL A 26 -1.60 -2.69 -8.26
CA VAL A 26 -0.15 -2.40 -8.32
C VAL A 26 0.59 -2.96 -7.11
N PHE A 27 -0.04 -2.97 -5.95
CA PHE A 27 0.52 -3.53 -4.72
C PHE A 27 0.63 -5.06 -4.81
N TRP A 28 -0.37 -5.72 -5.38
CA TRP A 28 -0.39 -7.18 -5.56
C TRP A 28 0.46 -7.70 -6.73
N SER A 29 0.80 -6.85 -7.72
CA SER A 29 1.65 -7.21 -8.85
C SER A 29 3.15 -7.16 -8.55
N ASN A 30 3.54 -6.66 -7.38
CA ASN A 30 4.93 -6.63 -6.94
C ASN A 30 5.30 -7.95 -6.23
N GLU A 31 6.19 -8.73 -6.83
CA GLU A 31 6.59 -10.06 -6.32
C GLU A 31 7.21 -10.00 -4.92
N GLU A 32 8.01 -8.97 -4.62
CA GLU A 32 8.65 -8.78 -3.33
C GLU A 32 7.61 -8.51 -2.24
N VAL A 33 6.66 -7.60 -2.54
CA VAL A 33 5.55 -7.29 -1.63
C VAL A 33 4.69 -8.53 -1.39
N ARG A 34 4.40 -9.29 -2.45
CA ARG A 34 3.62 -10.52 -2.34
C ARG A 34 4.31 -11.57 -1.45
N ARG A 35 5.64 -11.71 -1.53
CA ARG A 35 6.40 -12.58 -0.63
C ARG A 35 6.28 -12.12 0.82
N GLN A 36 6.50 -10.84 1.08
CA GLN A 36 6.43 -10.27 2.43
C GLN A 36 5.02 -10.41 3.06
N ILE A 37 3.95 -10.36 2.26
CA ILE A 37 2.59 -10.61 2.74
C ILE A 37 2.38 -12.08 3.11
N LYS A 38 2.99 -13.02 2.38
CA LYS A 38 2.98 -14.44 2.76
C LYS A 38 3.69 -14.65 4.09
N ASP A 39 4.85 -14.01 4.29
CA ASP A 39 5.59 -14.09 5.55
C ASP A 39 4.73 -13.59 6.73
N ILE A 40 3.97 -12.50 6.54
CA ILE A 40 3.01 -11.98 7.54
C ILE A 40 1.89 -13.01 7.81
N ALA A 41 1.35 -13.64 6.76
CA ALA A 41 0.29 -14.63 6.89
C ALA A 41 0.77 -15.91 7.59
N GLU A 42 2.00 -16.37 7.30
CA GLU A 42 2.62 -17.52 7.96
C GLU A 42 2.89 -17.23 9.45
N ALA A 43 3.33 -16.01 9.78
CA ALA A 43 3.52 -15.58 11.15
C ALA A 43 2.21 -15.40 11.93
N ARG A 44 1.06 -15.26 11.23
CA ARG A 44 -0.27 -15.05 11.80
C ARG A 44 -1.27 -16.11 11.28
N PRO A 45 -1.15 -17.38 11.71
CA PRO A 45 -1.92 -18.50 11.15
C PRO A 45 -3.44 -18.44 11.45
N HIS A 46 -3.89 -17.58 12.35
CA HIS A 46 -5.29 -17.45 12.76
C HIS A 46 -5.93 -16.19 12.18
N GLY A 47 -6.39 -16.28 10.92
CA GLY A 47 -7.24 -15.28 10.27
C GLY A 47 -6.59 -13.92 10.01
N PHE A 48 -7.19 -13.15 9.10
CA PHE A 48 -6.75 -11.79 8.83
C PHE A 48 -7.18 -10.86 9.97
N THR A 49 -6.28 -10.65 10.93
CA THR A 49 -6.54 -9.79 12.08
C THR A 49 -6.31 -8.31 11.74
N LEU A 50 -6.80 -7.40 12.59
CA LEU A 50 -6.55 -5.96 12.43
C LEU A 50 -5.04 -5.64 12.41
N GLU A 51 -4.26 -6.42 13.15
CA GLU A 51 -2.80 -6.34 13.18
C GLU A 51 -2.17 -6.75 11.85
N ALA A 52 -2.67 -7.82 11.20
CA ALA A 52 -2.20 -8.20 9.87
C ALA A 52 -2.49 -7.09 8.83
N ALA A 53 -3.64 -6.44 8.94
CA ALA A 53 -3.98 -5.30 8.09
C ALA A 53 -3.03 -4.10 8.33
N ALA A 54 -2.68 -3.83 9.59
CA ALA A 54 -1.73 -2.79 9.97
C ALA A 54 -0.31 -3.08 9.45
N ASP A 55 0.15 -4.33 9.54
CA ASP A 55 1.45 -4.77 9.03
C ASP A 55 1.55 -4.54 7.51
N ILE A 56 0.50 -4.91 6.76
CA ILE A 56 0.43 -4.71 5.30
C ILE A 56 0.39 -3.22 4.94
N PHE A 57 -0.36 -2.41 5.69
CA PHE A 57 -0.37 -0.96 5.49
C PHE A 57 1.01 -0.34 5.70
N MET A 58 1.69 -0.71 6.79
CA MET A 58 3.05 -0.26 7.09
C MET A 58 4.05 -0.72 6.03
N LEU A 59 3.89 -1.92 5.49
CA LEU A 59 4.69 -2.42 4.38
C LEU A 59 4.57 -1.52 3.15
N GLY A 60 3.34 -1.16 2.76
CA GLY A 60 3.07 -0.21 1.68
C GLY A 60 3.72 1.16 1.92
N TYR A 61 3.63 1.68 3.14
CA TYR A 61 4.27 2.93 3.54
C TYR A 61 5.81 2.89 3.36
N ILE A 62 6.47 1.83 3.83
CA ILE A 62 7.93 1.67 3.74
C ILE A 62 8.39 1.65 2.28
N HIS A 63 7.74 0.85 1.43
CA HIS A 63 8.06 0.80 -0.02
C HIS A 63 7.84 2.15 -0.69
N GLY A 64 6.74 2.85 -0.35
CA GLY A 64 6.49 4.21 -0.81
C GLY A 64 7.61 5.18 -0.42
N LYS A 65 8.06 5.18 0.84
CA LYS A 65 9.17 6.03 1.30
C LYS A 65 10.50 5.69 0.63
N ARG A 66 10.78 4.41 0.35
CA ARG A 66 11.97 3.98 -0.40
C ARG A 66 11.92 4.50 -1.84
N ALA A 67 10.79 4.36 -2.52
CA ALA A 67 10.59 4.87 -3.87
C ALA A 67 10.74 6.41 -3.91
N GLU A 68 10.16 7.12 -2.93
CA GLU A 68 10.31 8.57 -2.80
C GLU A 68 11.78 8.98 -2.61
N ARG A 69 12.51 8.32 -1.71
CA ARG A 69 13.95 8.57 -1.49
C ARG A 69 14.76 8.32 -2.77
N ALA A 70 14.47 7.23 -3.48
CA ALA A 70 15.13 6.93 -4.75
C ALA A 70 14.87 8.00 -5.82
N ARG A 71 13.63 8.51 -5.92
CA ARG A 71 13.28 9.61 -6.81
C ARG A 71 14.00 10.92 -6.45
N ARG A 72 14.06 11.25 -5.15
CA ARG A 72 14.80 12.43 -4.67
C ARG A 72 16.28 12.35 -5.03
N LYS A 73 16.92 11.20 -4.79
CA LYS A 73 18.34 10.98 -5.12
C LYS A 73 18.62 11.14 -6.61
N ARG A 74 17.77 10.59 -7.48
CA ARG A 74 17.87 10.76 -8.94
C ARG A 74 17.64 12.20 -9.40
N GLY A 75 16.79 12.96 -8.71
CA GLY A 75 16.61 14.38 -8.98
C GLY A 75 17.86 15.21 -8.70
N THR A 76 18.59 14.87 -7.63
CA THR A 76 19.85 15.56 -7.26
C THR A 76 21.03 15.19 -8.17
N GLU A 77 21.01 14.02 -8.80
CA GLU A 77 22.04 13.58 -9.76
C GLU A 77 21.89 14.25 -11.15
N ASN A 78 20.72 14.79 -11.48
CA ASN A 78 20.45 15.47 -12.76
C ASN A 78 20.66 17.00 -12.70
N GLU A 79 21.02 17.55 -11.55
CA GLU A 79 21.31 18.99 -11.35
C GLU A 79 22.81 19.29 -11.15
N ASN A 80 23.68 18.28 -11.28
CA ASN A 80 25.15 18.39 -11.27
C ASN A 80 25.74 17.90 -12.59
#